data_AF-A0A9D0W0N9-F1
#
_entry.id   AF-A0A9D0W0N9-F1
#
_cell.length_a   1.000
_cell.length_b   1.000
_cell.length_c   1.000
_cell.angle_alpha   90.00
_cell.angle_beta   90.00
_cell.angle_gamma   90.00
#
_symmetry.space_group_name_H-M   'P 1'
#
loop_
_entity.id
_entity.type
_entity.pdbx_description
1 polymer ?
#
loop_
_entity_poly.entity_id
_entity_poly.type
_entity_poly.pdbx_seq_one_letter_code
_entity_poly.pdbx_strand_id
1 'polypeptide(L)'
;MNITRREFLQMLAVASASGISLASCGESDQAGKAGVKAVKKPTTPYEFAPFGNVSFMHYTDCHAQLMPIWFREPSINLGVAGMKGRPPHLVGRNLLDYYGVKPGSPEAYAFTCLDFTEAARKFGKVGGFAHLATLVKKIREQRPGAVLLDGGDTWQGSGTAYWTNAQDMVDAQKLLGVDVMTPHWEMTYGADRVMEIIDKDFKGQIDFVAQNVVDNEWGEQVFKPYVIREI
;
A
#
# COMPACT_ATOMS: atom_id res chain seq x y z
N MET A 1 -29.57 -9.81 -46.42
CA MET A 1 -28.34 -9.93 -47.24
C MET A 1 -27.58 -11.11 -46.67
N ASN A 2 -27.56 -12.25 -47.37
CA ASN A 2 -26.91 -13.47 -46.87
C ASN A 2 -25.48 -13.51 -47.42
N ILE A 3 -24.50 -13.23 -46.56
CA ILE A 3 -23.09 -13.40 -46.89
C ILE A 3 -22.80 -14.90 -46.82
N THR A 4 -22.27 -15.47 -47.90
CA THR A 4 -21.82 -16.86 -47.91
C THR A 4 -20.52 -17.00 -47.13
N ARG A 5 -20.24 -18.21 -46.61
CA ARG A 5 -19.00 -18.48 -45.85
C ARG A 5 -17.73 -18.09 -46.63
N ARG A 6 -17.74 -18.21 -47.96
CA ARG A 6 -16.61 -17.84 -48.83
C ARG A 6 -16.43 -16.33 -48.90
N GLU A 7 -17.51 -15.60 -49.09
CA GLU A 7 -17.49 -14.13 -49.13
C GLU A 7 -17.06 -13.56 -47.78
N PHE A 8 -17.52 -14.16 -46.68
CA PHE A 8 -17.06 -13.82 -45.33
C PHE A 8 -15.54 -14.01 -45.17
N LEU A 9 -15.00 -15.14 -45.60
CA LEU A 9 -13.55 -15.42 -45.52
C LEU A 9 -12.73 -14.51 -46.45
N GLN A 10 -13.26 -14.14 -47.61
CA GLN A 10 -12.61 -13.20 -48.52
C GLN A 10 -12.60 -11.78 -47.96
N MET A 11 -13.71 -11.33 -47.36
CA MET A 11 -13.75 -10.04 -46.66
C MET A 11 -12.79 -10.02 -45.48
N LEU A 12 -12.69 -11.11 -44.72
CA LEU A 12 -11.69 -11.26 -43.65
C LEU A 12 -10.25 -11.14 -44.17
N ALA A 13 -9.92 -11.84 -45.26
CA ALA A 13 -8.59 -11.80 -45.86
C ALA A 13 -8.22 -10.40 -46.38
N VAL A 14 -9.16 -9.70 -47.01
CA VAL A 14 -8.98 -8.32 -47.47
C VAL A 14 -8.84 -7.35 -46.29
N ALA A 15 -9.62 -7.52 -45.23
CA ALA A 15 -9.50 -6.74 -44.00
C ALA A 15 -8.14 -6.93 -43.33
N SER A 16 -7.64 -8.17 -43.24
CA SER A 16 -6.31 -8.47 -42.69
C SER A 16 -5.18 -7.90 -43.55
N ALA A 17 -5.26 -8.01 -44.88
CA ALA A 17 -4.27 -7.45 -45.80
C ALA A 17 -4.25 -5.90 -45.82
N SER A 18 -5.37 -5.26 -45.47
CA SER A 18 -5.50 -3.80 -45.35
C SER A 18 -5.18 -3.26 -43.94
N GLY A 19 -4.66 -4.11 -43.04
CA GLY A 19 -4.19 -3.69 -41.71
C GLY A 19 -5.29 -3.61 -40.65
N ILE A 20 -6.51 -4.07 -40.94
CA ILE A 20 -7.58 -4.20 -39.96
C ILE A 20 -7.38 -5.53 -39.21
N SER A 21 -6.75 -5.46 -38.03
CA SER A 21 -6.61 -6.61 -37.13
C SER A 21 -7.94 -6.89 -36.45
N LEU A 22 -8.56 -8.03 -36.78
CA LEU A 22 -9.71 -8.54 -36.03
C LEU A 22 -9.18 -9.22 -34.78
N ALA A 23 -9.22 -8.49 -33.67
CA ALA A 23 -8.79 -8.99 -32.38
C ALA A 23 -9.57 -10.27 -32.02
N SER A 24 -8.82 -11.36 -31.93
CA SER A 24 -9.20 -12.62 -31.29
C SER A 24 -9.77 -12.34 -29.89
N CYS A 25 -10.93 -12.90 -29.58
CA CYS A 25 -11.31 -13.19 -28.19
C CYS A 25 -10.40 -14.32 -27.70
N GLY A 26 -9.20 -13.97 -27.25
CA GLY A 26 -8.21 -14.93 -26.78
C GLY A 26 -6.81 -14.32 -26.86
N GLU A 27 -6.18 -14.24 -25.70
CA GLU A 27 -4.84 -13.70 -25.41
C GLU A 27 -3.78 -13.94 -26.50
N SER A 28 -3.04 -12.88 -26.85
CA SER A 28 -1.57 -12.85 -26.89
C SER A 28 -1.07 -11.55 -27.56
N ASP A 29 0.01 -11.02 -27.02
CA ASP A 29 0.68 -9.78 -27.41
C ASP A 29 1.33 -9.84 -28.81
N GLN A 30 1.35 -8.71 -29.53
CA GLN A 30 2.57 -7.94 -29.87
C GLN A 30 2.33 -6.90 -30.99
N ALA A 31 2.81 -5.68 -30.70
CA ALA A 31 3.45 -4.68 -31.58
C ALA A 31 2.68 -4.01 -32.73
N GLY A 32 2.54 -2.67 -32.63
CA GLY A 32 2.50 -1.81 -33.82
C GLY A 32 1.88 -0.42 -33.68
N LYS A 33 2.73 0.57 -33.37
CA LYS A 33 2.67 2.01 -33.75
C LYS A 33 1.78 3.00 -32.95
N ALA A 34 2.51 3.99 -32.42
CA ALA A 34 2.17 5.39 -32.12
C ALA A 34 0.68 5.77 -32.11
N GLY A 35 0.11 5.76 -30.91
CA GLY A 35 -1.18 6.32 -30.55
C GLY A 35 -1.36 6.06 -29.07
N VAL A 36 -1.80 7.07 -28.31
CA VAL A 36 -1.96 7.03 -26.85
C VAL A 36 -2.36 5.63 -26.37
N LYS A 37 -1.49 4.99 -25.58
CA LYS A 37 -1.74 3.64 -25.06
C LYS A 37 -3.12 3.64 -24.42
N ALA A 38 -4.05 2.88 -24.99
CA ALA A 38 -5.28 2.54 -24.32
C ALA A 38 -4.90 1.98 -22.95
N VAL A 39 -5.42 2.60 -21.88
CA VAL A 39 -5.21 2.11 -20.53
C VAL A 39 -5.78 0.71 -20.48
N LYS A 40 -4.92 -0.32 -20.52
CA LYS A 40 -5.33 -1.71 -20.29
C LYS A 40 -6.07 -1.71 -18.95
N LYS A 41 -7.27 -2.28 -18.91
CA LYS A 41 -7.99 -2.50 -17.65
C LYS A 41 -7.02 -3.20 -16.68
N PRO A 42 -6.90 -2.74 -15.42
CA PRO A 42 -5.97 -3.34 -14.47
C PRO A 42 -6.12 -4.86 -14.44
N THR A 43 -5.04 -5.57 -14.71
CA THR A 43 -5.03 -7.04 -14.64
C THR A 43 -4.80 -7.51 -13.20
N THR A 44 -4.27 -6.62 -12.36
CA THR A 44 -4.05 -6.82 -10.93
C THR A 44 -4.58 -5.61 -10.16
N PRO A 45 -4.93 -5.75 -8.85
CA PRO A 45 -5.35 -4.63 -8.01
C PRO A 45 -4.23 -3.59 -7.77
N TYR A 46 -3.01 -3.86 -8.24
CA TYR A 46 -1.83 -3.00 -8.07
C TYR A 46 -1.45 -2.24 -9.36
N GLU A 47 -2.30 -2.27 -10.37
CA GLU A 47 -2.18 -1.49 -11.59
C GLU A 47 -3.17 -0.34 -11.59
N PHE A 48 -2.67 0.87 -11.70
CA PHE A 48 -3.50 2.07 -11.63
C PHE A 48 -3.24 2.95 -12.84
N ALA A 49 -4.30 3.58 -13.35
CA ALA A 49 -4.13 4.68 -14.29
C ALA A 49 -3.46 5.86 -13.55
N PRO A 50 -2.45 6.52 -14.14
CA PRO A 50 -1.88 7.72 -13.55
C PRO A 50 -2.97 8.77 -13.28
N PHE A 51 -3.00 9.33 -12.07
CA PHE A 51 -3.95 10.36 -11.67
C PHE A 51 -3.27 11.38 -10.76
N GLY A 52 -3.49 12.67 -11.04
CA GLY A 52 -2.91 13.78 -10.28
C GLY A 52 -1.39 13.94 -10.46
N ASN A 53 -0.85 14.97 -9.81
CA ASN A 53 0.56 15.36 -9.92
C ASN A 53 1.47 14.66 -8.89
N VAL A 54 0.93 14.32 -7.72
CA VAL A 54 1.68 13.70 -6.62
C VAL A 54 1.03 12.37 -6.27
N SER A 55 1.83 11.40 -5.82
CA SER A 55 1.35 10.12 -5.31
C SER A 55 1.97 9.84 -3.95
N PHE A 56 1.12 9.46 -3.00
CA PHE A 56 1.53 9.01 -1.69
C PHE A 56 1.27 7.50 -1.57
N MET A 57 2.28 6.79 -1.11
CA MET A 57 2.13 5.46 -0.53
C MET A 57 2.21 5.64 0.97
N HIS A 58 1.32 4.99 1.72
CA HIS A 58 1.27 5.11 3.18
C HIS A 58 1.09 3.74 3.81
N TYR A 59 1.86 3.47 4.84
CA TYR A 59 1.63 2.38 5.78
C TYR A 59 1.85 2.89 7.21
N THR A 60 1.31 2.18 8.19
CA THR A 60 1.37 2.56 9.61
C THR A 60 1.16 1.31 10.46
N ASP A 61 1.56 1.36 11.73
CA ASP A 61 1.24 0.37 12.75
C ASP A 61 1.67 -1.06 12.35
N CYS A 62 2.82 -1.20 11.67
CA CYS A 62 3.28 -2.53 11.29
C CYS A 62 3.79 -3.33 12.49
N HIS A 63 4.04 -2.66 13.63
CA HIS A 63 4.45 -3.25 14.90
C HIS A 63 5.54 -4.32 14.76
N ALA A 64 6.62 -3.94 14.07
CA ALA A 64 7.79 -4.76 13.78
C ALA A 64 7.51 -6.14 13.14
N GLN A 65 6.41 -6.29 12.41
CA GLN A 65 6.09 -7.53 11.67
C GLN A 65 6.84 -7.59 10.33
N LEU A 66 8.13 -7.96 10.39
CA LEU A 66 8.96 -8.16 9.19
C LEU A 66 8.45 -9.27 8.27
N MET A 67 7.91 -10.34 8.87
CA MET A 67 7.43 -11.52 8.17
C MET A 67 5.91 -11.49 7.99
N PRO A 68 5.36 -12.14 6.95
CA PRO A 68 3.92 -12.23 6.79
C PRO A 68 3.24 -12.95 7.97
N ILE A 69 2.09 -12.45 8.39
CA ILE A 69 1.29 -12.94 9.53
C ILE A 69 -0.17 -13.19 9.16
N TRP A 70 -0.91 -13.83 10.06
CA TRP A 70 -2.37 -13.83 10.02
C TRP A 70 -2.87 -12.75 10.95
N PHE A 71 -3.50 -11.73 10.41
CA PHE A 71 -4.05 -10.61 11.17
C PHE A 71 -5.56 -10.53 10.94
N ARG A 72 -6.34 -10.62 12.01
CA ARG A 72 -7.81 -10.60 11.95
C ARG A 72 -8.33 -9.31 12.56
N GLU A 73 -9.11 -8.57 11.77
CA GLU A 73 -9.81 -7.37 12.24
C GLU A 73 -10.74 -7.65 13.43
N PRO A 74 -11.01 -6.65 14.28
CA PRO A 74 -11.89 -6.80 15.42
C PRO A 74 -13.32 -7.15 14.98
N SER A 75 -13.97 -8.07 15.71
CA SER A 75 -15.39 -8.36 15.52
C SER A 75 -16.31 -7.38 16.25
N ILE A 76 -15.75 -6.55 17.13
CA ILE A 76 -16.48 -5.56 17.91
C ILE A 76 -15.62 -4.29 17.96
N ASN A 77 -16.17 -3.17 17.52
CA ASN A 77 -15.61 -1.84 17.71
C ASN A 77 -16.77 -0.87 18.02
N LEU A 78 -16.78 -0.26 19.20
CA LEU A 78 -17.93 0.48 19.71
C LEU A 78 -17.70 1.99 19.59
N GLY A 79 -18.42 2.62 18.66
CA GLY A 79 -18.47 4.07 18.57
C GLY A 79 -19.39 4.67 19.64
N VAL A 80 -18.91 5.68 20.35
CA VAL A 80 -19.65 6.38 21.42
C VAL A 80 -20.21 7.72 20.92
N ALA A 81 -21.33 8.15 21.51
CA ALA A 81 -21.99 9.41 21.17
C ALA A 81 -22.17 9.59 19.64
N GLY A 82 -21.67 10.69 19.08
CA GLY A 82 -21.77 11.01 17.65
C GLY A 82 -21.04 10.04 16.72
N MET A 83 -20.21 9.13 17.25
CA MET A 83 -19.46 8.14 16.46
C MET A 83 -20.18 6.79 16.33
N LYS A 84 -21.36 6.62 16.96
CA LYS A 84 -22.15 5.39 16.83
C LYS A 84 -22.50 5.13 15.36
N GLY A 85 -22.11 3.95 14.86
CA GLY A 85 -22.38 3.55 13.48
C GLY A 85 -21.63 4.35 12.42
N ARG A 86 -20.50 4.97 12.78
CA ARG A 86 -19.63 5.69 11.84
C ARG A 86 -18.26 5.02 11.76
N PRO A 87 -17.57 5.09 10.60
CA PRO A 87 -16.14 4.81 10.56
C PRO A 87 -15.38 5.63 11.62
N PRO A 88 -14.36 5.06 12.29
CA PRO A 88 -13.77 3.73 12.06
C PRO A 88 -14.46 2.57 12.83
N HIS A 89 -15.63 2.79 13.44
CA HIS A 89 -16.31 1.79 14.30
C HIS A 89 -17.23 0.82 13.55
N LEU A 90 -17.15 0.75 12.22
CA LEU A 90 -17.86 -0.24 11.43
C LEU A 90 -17.03 -1.52 11.36
N VAL A 91 -17.63 -2.67 11.63
CA VAL A 91 -16.98 -3.99 11.58
C VAL A 91 -17.86 -4.99 10.83
N GLY A 92 -17.25 -6.06 10.33
CA GLY A 92 -17.96 -7.16 9.67
C GLY A 92 -18.84 -6.69 8.51
N ARG A 93 -20.10 -7.14 8.48
CA ARG A 93 -21.03 -6.84 7.37
C ARG A 93 -21.31 -5.35 7.22
N ASN A 94 -21.37 -4.62 8.34
CA ASN A 94 -21.62 -3.17 8.29
C ASN A 94 -20.49 -2.42 7.58
N LEU A 95 -19.24 -2.87 7.71
CA LEU A 95 -18.12 -2.32 6.96
C LEU A 95 -18.25 -2.67 5.47
N LEU A 96 -18.55 -3.94 5.16
CA LEU A 96 -18.73 -4.38 3.77
C LEU A 96 -19.82 -3.57 3.05
N ASP A 97 -20.98 -3.42 3.68
CA ASP A 97 -22.13 -2.72 3.11
C ASP A 97 -21.83 -1.23 2.91
N TYR A 98 -21.18 -0.59 3.88
CA TYR A 98 -20.86 0.84 3.83
C TYR A 98 -19.86 1.18 2.70
N TYR A 99 -18.84 0.33 2.50
CA TYR A 99 -17.80 0.55 1.50
C TYR A 99 -18.05 -0.20 0.17
N GLY A 100 -19.16 -0.95 0.07
CA GLY A 100 -19.47 -1.74 -1.12
C GLY A 100 -18.49 -2.89 -1.38
N VAL A 101 -17.87 -3.45 -0.34
CA VAL A 101 -16.91 -4.54 -0.46
C VAL A 101 -17.63 -5.88 -0.59
N LYS A 102 -17.33 -6.63 -1.66
CA LYS A 102 -17.98 -7.92 -1.93
C LYS A 102 -17.57 -8.96 -0.86
N PRO A 103 -18.51 -9.68 -0.23
CA PRO A 103 -18.18 -10.80 0.67
C PRO A 103 -17.30 -11.88 0.00
N GLY A 104 -16.38 -12.47 0.76
CA GLY A 104 -15.48 -13.53 0.28
C GLY A 104 -14.39 -13.09 -0.71
N SER A 105 -14.22 -11.77 -0.90
CA SER A 105 -13.14 -11.15 -1.67
C SER A 105 -11.84 -11.02 -0.85
N PRO A 106 -10.68 -10.79 -1.50
CA PRO A 106 -9.44 -10.43 -0.80
C PRO A 106 -9.60 -9.20 0.11
N GLU A 107 -10.37 -8.20 -0.31
CA GLU A 107 -10.63 -6.99 0.47
C GLU A 107 -11.50 -7.29 1.70
N ALA A 108 -12.49 -8.17 1.56
CA ALA A 108 -13.27 -8.62 2.71
C ALA A 108 -12.41 -9.38 3.74
N TYR A 109 -11.41 -10.15 3.27
CA TYR A 109 -10.43 -10.81 4.14
C TYR A 109 -9.50 -9.80 4.83
N ALA A 110 -9.04 -8.79 4.11
CA ALA A 110 -8.12 -7.78 4.65
C ALA A 110 -8.79 -6.85 5.66
N PHE A 111 -10.06 -6.49 5.46
CA PHE A 111 -10.72 -5.43 6.23
C PHE A 111 -11.84 -5.91 7.16
N THR A 112 -12.07 -7.23 7.27
CA THR A 112 -13.10 -7.72 8.20
C THR A 112 -12.70 -8.99 8.94
N CYS A 113 -13.44 -9.22 10.01
CA CYS A 113 -13.31 -10.40 10.84
C CYS A 113 -14.04 -11.63 10.26
N LEU A 114 -14.82 -11.47 9.18
CA LEU A 114 -15.77 -12.46 8.68
C LEU A 114 -15.05 -13.62 8.00
N ASP A 115 -15.52 -14.84 8.28
CA ASP A 115 -15.04 -16.09 7.66
C ASP A 115 -13.52 -16.27 7.69
N PHE A 116 -12.85 -15.65 8.67
CA PHE A 116 -11.40 -15.46 8.68
C PHE A 116 -10.62 -16.76 8.52
N THR A 117 -11.04 -17.83 9.19
CA THR A 117 -10.37 -19.14 9.11
C THR A 117 -10.36 -19.68 7.68
N GLU A 118 -11.48 -19.59 6.96
CA GLU A 118 -11.55 -20.07 5.58
C GLU A 118 -10.87 -19.12 4.61
N ALA A 119 -11.03 -17.81 4.81
CA ALA A 119 -10.36 -16.79 4.02
C ALA A 119 -8.82 -16.87 4.17
N ALA A 120 -8.32 -17.09 5.38
CA ALA A 120 -6.89 -17.27 5.67
C ALA A 120 -6.30 -18.50 4.97
N ARG A 121 -7.04 -19.61 4.86
CA ARG A 121 -6.61 -20.78 4.09
C ARG A 121 -6.57 -20.49 2.59
N LYS A 122 -7.50 -19.68 2.09
CA LYS A 122 -7.62 -19.34 0.67
C LYS A 122 -6.60 -18.30 0.23
N PHE A 123 -6.42 -17.23 1.00
CA PHE A 123 -5.64 -16.05 0.62
C PHE A 123 -4.26 -15.99 1.30
N GLY A 124 -4.05 -16.77 2.35
CA GLY A 124 -2.76 -16.85 3.03
C GLY A 124 -2.50 -15.68 3.98
N LYS A 125 -1.23 -15.53 4.37
CA LYS A 125 -0.76 -14.49 5.28
C LYS A 125 -0.73 -13.12 4.60
N VAL A 126 -0.92 -12.07 5.39
CA VAL A 126 -0.84 -10.67 4.97
C VAL A 126 0.47 -10.02 5.42
N GLY A 127 0.80 -8.88 4.83
CA GLY A 127 1.96 -8.07 5.21
C GLY A 127 3.31 -8.69 4.84
N GLY A 128 4.34 -8.32 5.60
CA GLY A 128 5.73 -8.69 5.39
C GLY A 128 6.49 -7.69 4.52
N PHE A 129 7.67 -7.27 4.98
CA PHE A 129 8.43 -6.17 4.37
C PHE A 129 8.96 -6.51 2.96
N ALA A 130 9.23 -7.79 2.68
CA ALA A 130 9.61 -8.21 1.32
C ALA A 130 8.46 -8.04 0.31
N HIS A 131 7.22 -8.29 0.74
CA HIS A 131 6.04 -8.06 -0.11
C HIS A 131 5.80 -6.56 -0.30
N LEU A 132 5.90 -5.77 0.78
CA LEU A 132 5.81 -4.31 0.73
C LEU A 132 6.87 -3.73 -0.21
N ALA A 133 8.13 -4.16 -0.12
CA ALA A 133 9.20 -3.69 -0.99
C ALA A 133 8.92 -3.95 -2.48
N THR A 134 8.36 -5.12 -2.79
CA THR A 134 7.93 -5.45 -4.17
C THR A 134 6.83 -4.51 -4.63
N LEU A 135 5.83 -4.25 -3.78
CA LEU A 135 4.72 -3.35 -4.09
C LEU A 135 5.18 -1.89 -4.26
N VAL A 136 5.99 -1.39 -3.34
CA VAL A 136 6.57 -0.03 -3.39
C VAL A 136 7.36 0.16 -4.67
N LYS A 137 8.21 -0.81 -5.05
CA LYS A 137 8.95 -0.76 -6.31
C LYS A 137 8.00 -0.72 -7.51
N LYS A 138 7.00 -1.60 -7.56
CA LYS A 138 6.00 -1.64 -8.64
C LYS A 138 5.21 -0.32 -8.75
N ILE A 139 4.89 0.32 -7.62
CA ILE A 139 4.20 1.62 -7.62
C ILE A 139 5.13 2.73 -8.09
N ARG A 140 6.38 2.78 -7.62
CA ARG A 140 7.37 3.79 -8.06
C ARG A 140 7.70 3.68 -9.55
N GLU A 141 7.69 2.48 -10.12
CA GLU A 141 7.82 2.27 -11.57
C GLU A 141 6.63 2.85 -12.36
N GLN A 142 5.41 2.74 -11.81
CA GLN A 142 4.19 3.30 -12.43
C GLN A 142 4.02 4.81 -12.15
N ARG A 143 4.54 5.29 -11.02
CA ARG A 143 4.42 6.66 -10.51
C ARG A 143 5.80 7.13 -10.04
N PRO A 144 6.70 7.52 -10.97
CA PRO A 144 7.97 8.13 -10.60
C PRO A 144 7.74 9.33 -9.68
N GLY A 145 8.56 9.43 -8.62
CA GLY A 145 8.39 10.48 -7.59
C GLY A 145 7.34 10.16 -6.52
N ALA A 146 6.71 8.98 -6.51
CA ALA A 146 5.81 8.58 -5.43
C ALA A 146 6.54 8.52 -4.08
N VAL A 147 5.98 9.21 -3.09
CA VAL A 147 6.54 9.37 -1.74
C VAL A 147 5.98 8.29 -0.82
N LEU A 148 6.87 7.58 -0.10
CA LEU A 148 6.49 6.57 0.89
C LEU A 148 6.48 7.16 2.30
N LEU A 149 5.32 7.14 2.94
CA LEU A 149 5.07 7.67 4.28
C LEU A 149 4.87 6.51 5.27
N ASP A 150 5.54 6.61 6.41
CA ASP A 150 5.36 5.73 7.56
C ASP A 150 4.66 6.50 8.69
N GLY A 151 3.45 6.05 9.06
CA GLY A 151 2.61 6.67 10.09
C GLY A 151 3.07 6.43 11.53
N GLY A 152 4.15 5.67 11.73
CA GLY A 152 4.68 5.32 13.06
C GLY A 152 4.24 3.95 13.53
N ASP A 153 4.62 3.61 14.76
CA ASP A 153 4.38 2.30 15.37
C ASP A 153 5.01 1.16 14.56
N THR A 154 6.23 1.41 14.11
CA THR A 154 7.03 0.55 13.24
C THR A 154 8.11 -0.19 14.01
N TRP A 155 8.79 0.48 14.97
CA TRP A 155 10.00 -0.07 15.60
C TRP A 155 9.74 -1.13 16.66
N GLN A 156 8.54 -1.22 17.20
CA GLN A 156 8.21 -2.04 18.36
C GLN A 156 7.20 -3.14 17.98
N GLY A 157 7.25 -4.31 18.65
CA GLY A 157 6.16 -5.31 18.58
C GLY A 157 6.59 -6.73 18.23
N SER A 158 7.89 -6.96 18.00
CA SER A 158 8.44 -8.28 17.69
C SER A 158 9.68 -8.61 18.53
N GLY A 159 10.01 -9.90 18.61
CA GLY A 159 11.20 -10.36 19.34
C GLY A 159 12.50 -9.83 18.74
N THR A 160 12.61 -9.78 17.41
CA THR A 160 13.81 -9.26 16.73
C THR A 160 14.00 -7.77 16.98
N ALA A 161 12.92 -7.01 16.99
CA ALA A 161 12.95 -5.59 17.33
C ALA A 161 13.38 -5.33 18.78
N TYR A 162 12.98 -6.20 19.71
CA TYR A 162 13.46 -6.12 21.09
C TYR A 162 14.95 -6.48 21.18
N TRP A 163 15.38 -7.60 20.59
CA TRP A 163 16.77 -8.08 20.67
C TRP A 163 17.78 -7.17 19.98
N THR A 164 17.36 -6.45 18.94
CA THR A 164 18.22 -5.56 18.16
C THR A 164 18.09 -4.09 18.56
N ASN A 165 17.33 -3.79 19.61
CA ASN A 165 17.06 -2.42 20.04
C ASN A 165 16.55 -1.54 18.87
N ALA A 166 15.50 -2.04 18.20
CA ALA A 166 14.85 -1.51 16.99
C ALA A 166 15.67 -1.56 15.68
N GLN A 167 16.94 -1.97 15.69
CA GLN A 167 17.80 -1.83 14.50
C GLN A 167 17.28 -2.61 13.28
N ASP A 168 16.66 -3.78 13.49
CA ASP A 168 16.07 -4.55 12.39
C ASP A 168 15.03 -3.75 11.59
N MET A 169 14.16 -3.00 12.28
CA MET A 169 13.13 -2.17 11.67
C MET A 169 13.69 -0.89 11.08
N VAL A 170 14.68 -0.27 11.73
CA VAL A 170 15.42 0.89 11.17
C VAL A 170 16.04 0.52 9.83
N ASP A 171 16.72 -0.62 9.75
CA ASP A 171 17.33 -1.10 8.51
C ASP A 171 16.27 -1.49 7.48
N ALA A 172 15.16 -2.10 7.91
CA ALA A 172 14.05 -2.44 7.03
C ALA A 172 13.38 -1.20 6.41
N GLN A 173 13.18 -0.11 7.17
CA GLN A 173 12.64 1.15 6.65
C GLN A 173 13.58 1.79 5.61
N LYS A 174 14.89 1.78 5.89
CA LYS A 174 15.92 2.27 4.94
C LYS A 174 15.90 1.47 3.64
N LEU A 175 15.82 0.14 3.73
CA LEU A 175 15.75 -0.76 2.56
C LEU A 175 14.43 -0.63 1.80
N LEU A 176 13.32 -0.43 2.51
CA LEU A 176 12.02 -0.17 1.89
C LEU A 176 11.99 1.18 1.17
N GLY A 177 12.86 2.10 1.59
CA GLY A 177 13.00 3.45 1.06
C GLY A 177 11.86 4.33 1.53
N VAL A 178 11.59 4.35 2.84
CA VAL A 178 10.67 5.32 3.46
C VAL A 178 11.22 6.73 3.23
N ASP A 179 10.34 7.68 2.94
CA ASP A 179 10.73 9.07 2.72
C ASP A 179 10.54 9.92 3.98
N VAL A 180 9.42 9.72 4.68
CA VAL A 180 9.04 10.50 5.87
C VAL A 180 8.38 9.59 6.88
N MET A 181 8.68 9.78 8.17
CA MET A 181 7.99 9.08 9.25
C MET A 181 7.64 9.99 10.44
N THR A 182 6.65 9.57 11.23
CA THR A 182 6.32 10.13 12.55
C THR A 182 6.38 9.03 13.62
N PRO A 183 6.63 9.34 14.90
CA PRO A 183 6.73 8.34 15.96
C PRO A 183 5.49 8.22 16.84
N HIS A 184 5.36 7.08 17.52
CA HIS A 184 4.61 6.90 18.76
C HIS A 184 5.28 5.83 19.65
N TRP A 185 5.15 4.54 19.35
CA TRP A 185 5.82 3.46 20.12
C TRP A 185 7.34 3.46 19.97
N GLU A 186 7.89 4.11 18.95
CA GLU A 186 9.31 4.41 18.78
C GLU A 186 9.93 4.97 20.07
N MET A 187 9.18 5.83 20.78
CA MET A 187 9.63 6.52 21.99
C MET A 187 9.88 5.58 23.17
N THR A 188 9.36 4.35 23.12
CA THR A 188 9.55 3.36 24.19
C THR A 188 10.98 2.80 24.26
N TYR A 189 11.79 3.00 23.22
CA TYR A 189 13.22 2.67 23.22
C TYR A 189 14.09 3.71 23.96
N GLY A 190 13.48 4.81 24.41
CA GLY A 190 14.16 5.89 25.13
C GLY A 190 14.77 6.95 24.22
N ALA A 191 14.84 8.19 24.73
CA ALA A 191 15.26 9.36 23.95
C ALA A 191 16.64 9.19 23.31
N ASP A 192 17.62 8.64 24.05
CA ASP A 192 18.98 8.43 23.54
C ASP A 192 19.00 7.53 22.30
N ARG A 193 18.20 6.46 22.29
CA ARG A 193 18.14 5.54 21.15
C ARG A 193 17.41 6.16 19.96
N VAL A 194 16.30 6.86 20.22
CA VAL A 194 15.55 7.58 19.18
C VAL A 194 16.45 8.62 18.51
N MET A 195 17.14 9.43 19.29
CA MET A 195 18.05 10.45 18.77
C MET A 195 19.24 9.83 18.05
N GLU A 196 19.80 8.73 18.55
CA GLU A 196 20.86 8.00 17.83
C GLU A 196 20.43 7.59 16.42
N ILE A 197 19.25 6.99 16.27
CA ILE A 197 18.73 6.54 14.98
C ILE A 197 18.50 7.74 14.05
N ILE A 198 17.91 8.82 14.56
CA ILE A 198 17.61 10.02 13.78
C ILE A 198 18.91 10.70 13.29
N ASP A 199 19.87 10.88 14.19
CA ASP A 199 21.12 11.62 13.90
C ASP A 199 22.12 10.81 13.08
N LYS A 200 22.03 9.49 13.11
CA LYS A 200 22.93 8.59 12.37
C LYS A 200 22.21 7.93 11.20
N ASP A 201 21.33 6.96 11.48
CA ASP A 201 20.77 6.06 10.49
C ASP A 201 19.85 6.75 9.49
N PHE A 202 19.01 7.68 9.95
CA PHE A 202 18.03 8.37 9.11
C PHE A 202 18.57 9.64 8.45
N LYS A 203 19.72 10.13 8.90
CA LYS A 203 20.31 11.38 8.40
C LYS A 203 20.46 11.35 6.88
N GLY A 204 19.71 12.23 6.21
CA GLY A 204 19.70 12.37 4.76
C GLY A 204 18.98 11.25 3.99
N GLN A 205 18.28 10.34 4.69
CA GLN A 205 17.54 9.23 4.10
C GLN A 205 16.05 9.28 4.43
N ILE A 206 15.69 9.43 5.71
CA ILE A 206 14.30 9.45 6.18
C ILE A 206 14.08 10.73 6.97
N ASP A 207 13.08 11.52 6.59
CA ASP A 207 12.69 12.70 7.34
C ASP A 207 11.82 12.30 8.54
N PHE A 208 12.34 12.46 9.75
CA PHE A 208 11.58 12.26 10.99
C PHE A 208 10.88 13.57 11.39
N VAL A 209 9.55 13.55 11.44
CA VAL A 209 8.74 14.75 11.73
C VAL A 209 7.81 14.53 12.92
N ALA A 210 7.75 15.53 13.80
CA ALA A 210 6.78 15.61 14.88
C ALA A 210 6.67 17.07 15.34
N GLN A 211 5.46 17.63 15.26
CA GLN A 211 5.20 19.01 15.67
C GLN A 211 4.99 19.14 17.19
N ASN A 212 4.43 18.10 17.81
CA ASN A 212 3.88 18.15 19.16
C ASN A 212 4.83 17.59 20.24
N VAL A 213 6.10 17.37 19.91
CA VAL A 213 7.11 16.93 20.89
C VAL A 213 7.98 18.13 21.27
N VAL A 214 7.94 18.46 22.55
CA VAL A 214 8.69 19.57 23.15
C VAL A 214 9.49 19.09 24.35
N ASP A 215 10.57 19.80 24.67
CA ASP A 215 11.29 19.55 25.92
C ASP A 215 10.49 20.05 27.13
N ASN A 216 10.79 19.50 28.32
CA ASN A 216 10.05 19.82 29.54
C ASN A 216 10.61 21.03 30.31
N GLU A 217 11.78 21.55 29.94
CA GLU A 217 12.45 22.66 30.64
C GLU A 217 11.95 24.01 30.11
N TRP A 218 11.89 24.14 28.78
CA TRP A 218 11.58 25.39 28.08
C TRP A 218 10.41 25.26 27.08
N GLY A 219 9.94 24.04 26.78
CA GLY A 219 8.85 23.82 25.83
C GLY A 219 9.27 24.06 24.38
N GLU A 220 10.57 23.99 24.09
CA GLU A 220 11.13 24.11 22.76
C GLU A 220 10.91 22.84 21.97
N GLN A 221 10.76 23.01 20.66
CA GLN A 221 10.47 21.92 19.76
C GLN A 221 11.70 21.01 19.56
N VAL A 222 11.51 19.70 19.71
CA VAL A 222 12.60 18.71 19.60
C VAL A 222 12.85 18.28 18.15
N PHE A 223 11.79 18.05 17.38
CA PHE A 223 11.86 17.52 16.02
C PHE A 223 11.36 18.54 15.00
N LYS A 224 11.65 18.37 13.71
CA LYS A 224 11.05 19.22 12.68
C LYS A 224 9.52 19.01 12.62
N PRO A 225 8.71 20.07 12.46
CA PRO A 225 7.24 19.93 12.43
C PRO A 225 6.73 19.40 11.08
N TYR A 226 7.49 19.61 10.01
CA TYR A 226 7.13 19.24 8.65
C TYR A 226 8.38 19.16 7.76
N VAL A 227 8.20 18.64 6.54
CA VAL A 227 9.16 18.72 5.43
C VAL A 227 8.44 19.19 4.17
N ILE A 228 9.13 19.97 3.33
CA ILE A 228 8.63 20.41 2.02
C ILE A 228 9.47 19.69 0.96
N ARG A 229 8.80 19.06 -0.03
CA ARG A 229 9.44 18.32 -1.12
C ARG A 229 8.89 18.78 -2.47
N GLU A 230 9.78 18.93 -3.43
CA GLU A 230 9.46 19.12 -4.84
C GLU A 230 9.49 17.73 -5.53
N ILE A 231 8.47 17.43 -6.33
CA ILE A 231 8.22 16.11 -6.95
C ILE A 231 8.13 16.26 -8.46
#